data_AF-S3JYE2-F1
#
_entry.id   AF-S3JYE2-F1
#
_cell.length_a   1.000
_cell.length_b   1.000
_cell.length_c   1.000
_cell.angle_alpha   90.00
_cell.angle_beta   90.00
_cell.angle_gamma   90.00
#
_symmetry.space_group_name_H-M   'P 1'
#
loop_
_entity.id
_entity.type
_entity.pdbx_description
1 polymer ?
#
loop_
_entity_poly.entity_id
_entity_poly.type
_entity_poly.pdbx_seq_one_letter_code
_entity_poly.pdbx_strand_id
1 'polypeptide(L)'
;MSDTEKCKEVHTDTDVVRIRDEGLHELCATIAGMTSARDVEDFFGCLFTEAEREDLAKRWLLVREIDRGTTQREIARMFKMSLCKITRGAKELKKDGSAFRKVLDLLKSDSLKKERLNGTK
;
A
#
# COMPACT_ATOMS: atom_id res chain seq x y z
N MET A 1 2.51 -11.96 -50.45
CA MET A 1 2.71 -13.43 -50.38
C MET A 1 4.11 -13.63 -49.85
N SER A 2 4.40 -14.16 -48.67
CA SER A 2 3.69 -14.92 -47.64
C SER A 2 4.63 -14.86 -46.42
N ASP A 3 4.17 -14.35 -45.29
CA ASP A 3 3.88 -15.16 -44.08
C ASP A 3 4.84 -16.33 -43.86
N THR A 4 5.82 -16.16 -42.97
CA THR A 4 6.30 -17.25 -42.10
C THR A 4 6.95 -16.67 -40.84
N GLU A 5 6.18 -16.71 -39.75
CA GLU A 5 6.64 -16.97 -38.38
C GLU A 5 7.58 -15.98 -37.70
N LYS A 6 7.02 -14.89 -37.17
CA LYS A 6 7.51 -14.29 -35.93
C LYS A 6 6.81 -14.98 -34.74
N CYS A 7 7.19 -16.22 -34.46
CA CYS A 7 6.67 -16.96 -33.33
C CYS A 7 7.82 -17.52 -32.48
N LYS A 8 7.76 -17.20 -31.18
CA LYS A 8 8.60 -17.65 -30.05
C LYS A 8 9.81 -16.78 -29.71
N GLU A 9 9.55 -15.60 -29.17
CA GLU A 9 10.44 -15.07 -28.12
C GLU A 9 10.21 -15.90 -26.86
N VAL A 10 11.15 -16.81 -26.60
CA VAL A 10 11.24 -17.58 -25.36
C VAL A 10 11.52 -16.58 -24.23
N HIS A 11 10.52 -16.23 -23.42
CA HIS A 11 10.75 -15.46 -22.21
C HIS A 11 11.52 -16.34 -21.22
N THR A 12 12.76 -15.96 -20.93
CA THR A 12 13.52 -16.58 -19.86
C THR A 12 12.91 -16.20 -18.51
N ASP A 13 13.14 -16.99 -17.45
CA ASP A 13 12.66 -16.67 -16.10
C ASP A 13 13.12 -15.27 -15.63
N THR A 14 14.26 -14.80 -16.16
CA THR A 14 14.80 -13.46 -15.92
C THR A 14 13.96 -12.36 -16.57
N ASP A 15 13.43 -12.59 -17.77
CA ASP A 15 12.62 -11.60 -18.50
C ASP A 15 11.27 -11.36 -17.82
N VAL A 16 10.65 -12.43 -17.31
CA VAL A 16 9.37 -12.34 -16.58
C VAL A 16 9.51 -11.55 -15.27
N VAL A 17 10.61 -11.76 -14.54
CA VAL A 17 10.91 -11.01 -13.30
C VAL A 17 11.09 -9.52 -13.60
N ARG A 18 11.84 -9.19 -14.65
CA ARG A 18 12.07 -7.80 -15.05
C ARG A 18 10.77 -7.08 -15.42
N ILE A 19 9.92 -7.69 -16.24
CA ILE A 19 8.63 -7.11 -16.67
C ILE A 19 7.72 -6.85 -15.47
N ARG A 20 7.66 -7.78 -14.51
CA ARG A 20 6.90 -7.60 -13.28
C ARG A 20 7.40 -6.39 -12.48
N ASP A 21 8.70 -6.26 -12.32
CA ASP A 21 9.30 -5.19 -11.52
C ASP A 21 9.13 -3.82 -12.21
N GLU A 22 9.23 -3.78 -13.54
CA GLU A 22 8.90 -2.60 -14.37
C GLU A 22 7.44 -2.19 -14.21
N GLY A 23 6.50 -3.13 -14.34
CA GLY A 23 5.07 -2.85 -14.16
C GLY A 23 4.71 -2.38 -12.74
N LEU A 24 5.35 -2.93 -11.71
CA LEU A 24 5.19 -2.46 -10.34
C LEU A 24 5.73 -1.03 -10.17
N HIS A 25 6.89 -0.73 -10.76
CA HIS A 25 7.47 0.60 -10.70
C HIS A 25 6.58 1.65 -11.38
N GLU A 26 6.08 1.34 -12.58
CA GLU A 26 5.15 2.19 -13.33
C GLU A 26 3.86 2.45 -12.54
N LEU A 27 3.28 1.41 -11.93
CA LEU A 27 2.09 1.53 -11.09
C LEU A 27 2.34 2.47 -9.90
N CYS A 28 3.46 2.30 -9.19
CA CYS A 28 3.83 3.16 -8.07
C CYS A 28 4.04 4.62 -8.48
N ALA A 29 4.73 4.86 -9.61
CA ALA A 29 4.96 6.20 -10.12
C ALA A 29 3.64 6.89 -10.52
N THR A 30 2.74 6.14 -11.15
CA THR A 30 1.41 6.62 -11.53
C THR A 30 0.60 7.05 -10.30
N ILE A 31 0.50 6.18 -9.29
CA ILE A 31 -0.21 6.50 -8.04
C ILE A 31 0.40 7.72 -7.33
N ALA A 32 1.73 7.84 -7.32
CA ALA A 32 2.42 8.97 -6.70
C ALA A 32 2.13 10.32 -7.38
N GLY A 33 1.78 10.30 -8.67
CA GLY A 33 1.37 11.50 -9.42
C GLY A 33 -0.09 11.91 -9.23
N MET A 34 -0.93 11.07 -8.62
CA MET A 34 -2.35 11.37 -8.40
C MET A 34 -2.54 12.35 -7.25
N THR A 35 -3.36 13.40 -7.48
CA THR A 35 -3.59 14.47 -6.49
C THR A 35 -4.95 14.38 -5.79
N SER A 36 -5.79 13.41 -6.16
CA SER A 36 -7.14 13.20 -5.64
C SER A 36 -7.23 11.83 -4.98
N ALA A 37 -7.59 11.80 -3.70
CA ALA A 37 -7.82 10.54 -2.98
C ALA A 37 -8.97 9.73 -3.60
N ARG A 38 -10.01 10.40 -4.12
CA ARG A 38 -11.13 9.74 -4.79
C ARG A 38 -10.68 9.02 -6.06
N ASP A 39 -9.83 9.65 -6.85
CA ASP A 39 -9.36 9.05 -8.11
C ASP A 39 -8.53 7.80 -7.81
N VAL A 40 -7.74 7.81 -6.72
CA VAL A 40 -6.98 6.63 -6.26
C VAL A 40 -7.93 5.52 -5.80
N GLU A 41 -8.98 5.87 -5.06
CA GLU A 41 -10.00 4.91 -4.62
C GLU A 41 -10.74 4.27 -5.80
N ASP A 42 -11.15 5.06 -6.80
CA ASP A 42 -11.81 4.58 -8.02
C ASP A 42 -10.87 3.67 -8.83
N PHE A 43 -9.60 4.06 -8.97
CA PHE A 43 -8.58 3.25 -9.62
C PHE A 43 -8.37 1.90 -8.92
N PHE A 44 -8.28 1.90 -7.58
CA PHE A 44 -8.23 0.66 -6.79
C PHE A 44 -9.52 -0.15 -6.91
N GLY A 45 -10.66 0.53 -7.14
CA GLY A 45 -11.94 -0.06 -7.50
C GLY A 45 -11.88 -0.96 -8.75
N CYS A 46 -11.11 -0.52 -9.75
CA CYS A 46 -10.89 -1.24 -11.00
C CYS A 46 -9.78 -2.30 -10.90
N LEU A 47 -8.71 -2.02 -10.15
CA LEU A 47 -7.51 -2.87 -10.09
C LEU A 47 -7.66 -4.08 -9.18
N PHE A 48 -8.37 -3.93 -8.05
CA PHE A 48 -8.50 -4.95 -7.02
C PHE A 48 -9.93 -5.48 -6.93
N THR A 49 -10.07 -6.71 -6.46
CA THR A 49 -11.35 -7.24 -5.99
C THR A 49 -11.79 -6.59 -4.68
N GLU A 50 -13.06 -6.74 -4.31
CA GLU A 50 -13.58 -6.23 -3.03
C GLU A 50 -12.82 -6.80 -1.83
N ALA A 51 -12.55 -8.11 -1.84
CA ALA A 51 -11.81 -8.78 -0.76
C ALA A 51 -10.38 -8.27 -0.64
N GLU A 52 -9.70 -8.00 -1.76
CA GLU A 52 -8.35 -7.42 -1.75
C GLU A 52 -8.32 -5.99 -1.21
N ARG A 53 -9.31 -5.16 -1.57
CA ARG A 53 -9.46 -3.81 -1.00
C ARG A 53 -9.73 -3.84 0.50
N GLU A 54 -10.59 -4.75 0.96
CA GLU A 54 -10.86 -4.95 2.38
C GLU A 54 -9.58 -5.36 3.13
N ASP A 55 -8.81 -6.29 2.57
CA ASP A 55 -7.53 -6.73 3.13
C ASP A 55 -6.49 -5.60 3.17
N LEU A 56 -6.42 -4.77 2.11
CA LEU A 56 -5.54 -3.61 2.06
C LEU A 56 -5.90 -2.60 3.16
N ALA A 57 -7.19 -2.28 3.30
CA ALA A 57 -7.69 -1.38 4.33
C ALA A 57 -7.42 -1.90 5.74
N LYS A 58 -7.66 -3.19 6.01
CA LYS A 58 -7.35 -3.83 7.29
C LYS A 58 -5.86 -3.76 7.63
N ARG A 59 -4.97 -3.98 6.66
CA ARG A 59 -3.51 -3.86 6.85
C ARG A 59 -3.10 -2.43 7.18
N TRP A 60 -3.72 -1.43 6.57
CA TRP A 60 -3.47 -0.03 6.93
C TRP A 60 -3.95 0.31 8.34
N LEU A 61 -5.17 -0.11 8.71
CA LEU A 61 -5.71 0.11 10.05
C LEU A 61 -4.86 -0.58 11.13
N LEU A 62 -4.38 -1.80 10.86
CA LEU A 62 -3.41 -2.49 11.69
C LEU A 62 -2.18 -1.62 11.98
N VAL A 63 -1.56 -1.03 10.95
CA VAL A 63 -0.38 -0.18 11.11
C VAL A 63 -0.69 1.05 11.97
N ARG A 64 -1.85 1.68 11.77
CA ARG A 64 -2.29 2.84 12.57
C ARG A 64 -2.52 2.49 14.04
N GLU A 65 -3.15 1.35 14.32
CA GLU A 65 -3.40 0.91 15.70
C GLU A 65 -2.13 0.52 16.43
N ILE A 66 -1.15 -0.10 15.74
CA ILE A 66 0.17 -0.35 16.32
C ILE A 66 0.86 0.98 16.66
N ASP A 67 0.81 1.98 15.78
CA ASP A 67 1.39 3.31 16.03
C ASP A 67 0.73 4.03 17.21
N ARG A 68 -0.57 3.82 17.43
CA ARG A 68 -1.33 4.34 18.57
C ARG A 68 -1.01 3.66 19.90
N GLY A 69 -0.27 2.56 19.88
CA GLY A 69 0.05 1.77 21.09
C GLY A 69 -1.01 0.73 21.47
N THR A 70 -1.98 0.46 20.59
CA THR A 70 -3.00 -0.58 20.81
C THR A 70 -2.34 -1.95 20.92
N THR A 71 -2.78 -2.78 21.87
CA THR A 71 -2.13 -4.09 22.08
C THR A 71 -2.44 -5.05 20.93
N GLN A 72 -1.51 -5.96 20.62
CA GLN A 72 -1.71 -6.95 19.56
C GLN A 72 -2.95 -7.82 19.76
N ARG A 73 -3.31 -8.10 21.03
CA ARG A 73 -4.52 -8.88 21.37
C ARG A 73 -5.80 -8.10 21.06
N GLU A 74 -5.83 -6.80 21.29
CA GLU A 74 -6.98 -5.95 20.94
C GLU A 74 -7.13 -5.84 19.43
N ILE A 75 -6.02 -5.59 18.73
CA ILE A 75 -5.98 -5.53 17.27
C ILE A 75 -6.52 -6.83 16.65
N ALA A 76 -6.14 -8.00 17.19
CA ALA A 76 -6.64 -9.29 16.72
C ALA A 76 -8.16 -9.40 16.83
N ARG A 77 -8.75 -8.90 17.93
CA ARG A 77 -10.20 -8.88 18.15
C ARG A 77 -10.91 -7.90 17.21
N MET A 78 -10.36 -6.69 17.05
CA MET A 78 -10.95 -5.62 16.23
C MET A 78 -11.01 -6.00 14.74
N PHE A 79 -9.91 -6.52 14.20
CA PHE A 79 -9.79 -6.79 12.76
C PHE A 79 -10.01 -8.25 12.38
N LYS A 80 -10.30 -9.14 13.34
CA LYS A 80 -10.41 -10.59 13.15
C LYS A 80 -9.19 -11.15 12.41
N MET A 81 -8.00 -10.67 12.76
CA MET A 81 -6.73 -11.05 12.14
C MET A 81 -5.93 -11.99 13.05
N SER A 82 -5.18 -12.91 12.45
CA SER A 82 -4.29 -13.79 13.20
C SER A 82 -3.11 -13.01 13.81
N LEU A 83 -2.65 -13.46 14.98
CA LEU A 83 -1.52 -12.84 15.68
C LEU A 83 -0.25 -12.82 14.81
N CYS A 84 -0.03 -13.82 13.96
CA CYS A 84 1.10 -13.88 13.03
C CYS A 84 1.11 -12.70 12.03
N LYS A 85 -0.06 -12.27 11.53
CA LYS A 85 -0.16 -11.12 10.63
C LYS A 85 0.22 -9.81 11.38
N ILE A 86 -0.21 -9.70 12.63
CA ILE A 86 0.02 -8.54 13.49
C ILE A 86 1.50 -8.42 13.87
N THR A 87 2.11 -9.53 14.30
CA THR A 87 3.52 -9.54 14.72
C THR A 87 4.45 -9.19 13.55
N ARG A 88 4.15 -9.64 12.33
CA ARG A 88 4.89 -9.23 11.13
C ARG A 88 4.75 -7.72 10.89
N GLY A 89 3.53 -7.18 10.89
CA GLY A 89 3.31 -5.73 10.71
C GLY A 89 4.03 -4.89 11.76
N ALA A 90 3.98 -5.31 13.03
CA ALA A 90 4.68 -4.64 14.13
C ALA A 90 6.21 -4.66 13.98
N LYS A 91 6.78 -5.74 13.43
CA LYS A 91 8.21 -5.81 13.11
C LYS A 91 8.58 -4.84 11.99
N GLU A 92 7.81 -4.79 10.91
CA GLU A 92 8.07 -3.87 9.78
C GLU A 92 8.02 -2.40 10.20
N LEU A 93 7.12 -2.04 11.12
CA LEU A 93 7.03 -0.67 11.64
C LEU A 93 8.24 -0.27 12.51
N LYS A 94 8.89 -1.23 13.17
CA LYS A 94 10.04 -0.99 14.07
C LYS A 94 11.40 -0.92 13.35
N LYS A 95 11.45 -1.24 12.06
CA LYS A 95 12.71 -1.18 11.29
C LYS A 95 13.16 0.25 11.10
N ASP A 96 14.48 0.46 11.14
CA ASP A 96 15.06 1.74 10.75
C ASP A 96 14.71 2.05 9.30
N GLY A 97 14.30 3.30 9.04
CA GLY A 97 13.86 3.72 7.71
C GLY A 97 12.53 3.12 7.25
N SER A 98 11.74 2.51 8.16
CA SER A 98 10.44 1.91 7.84
C SER A 98 9.57 2.83 6.98
N ALA A 99 9.13 2.31 5.83
CA ALA A 99 8.19 3.02 4.97
C ALA A 99 6.88 3.35 5.70
N PHE A 100 6.42 2.46 6.60
CA PHE A 100 5.24 2.73 7.41
C PHE A 100 5.42 3.94 8.32
N ARG A 101 6.58 4.06 8.98
CA ARG A 101 6.89 5.22 9.83
C ARG A 101 6.84 6.51 9.02
N LYS A 102 7.51 6.54 7.86
CA LYS A 102 7.53 7.70 6.96
C LYS A 102 6.11 8.15 6.57
N VAL A 103 5.25 7.22 6.16
CA VAL A 103 3.86 7.55 5.77
C VAL A 103 3.02 8.02 6.96
N LEU A 104 3.18 7.41 8.14
CA LEU A 104 2.48 7.85 9.35
C LEU A 104 2.90 9.26 9.78
N ASP A 105 4.18 9.61 9.64
CA ASP A 105 4.69 10.93 9.99
C ASP A 105 4.20 12.00 9.01
N LEU A 106 4.05 11.67 7.71
CA LEU A 106 3.39 12.53 6.72
C LEU A 106 1.93 12.82 7.12
N LEU A 107 1.17 11.78 7.49
CA LEU A 107 -0.23 11.91 7.92
C LEU A 107 -0.39 12.83 9.15
N LYS A 108 0.51 12.68 10.14
CA LYS A 108 0.53 13.54 11.33
C LYS A 108 0.86 14.98 10.96
N SER A 109 1.84 15.19 10.08
CA SER A 109 2.26 16.51 9.62
C SER A 109 1.14 17.25 8.88
N ASP A 110 0.38 16.57 8.04
CA ASP A 110 -0.75 17.16 7.33
C ASP A 110 -1.94 17.47 8.24
N SER A 111 -2.17 16.64 9.26
CA SER A 111 -3.18 16.91 10.28
C SER A 111 -2.86 18.20 11.06
N LEU A 112 -1.59 18.38 11.45
CA LEU A 112 -1.10 19.59 12.12
C LEU A 112 -1.22 20.86 11.25
N LYS A 113 -0.99 20.76 9.93
CA LYS A 113 -1.18 21.89 9.01
C LYS A 113 -2.64 22.30 8.92
N LYS A 114 -3.56 21.32 8.88
CA LYS A 114 -5.01 21.58 8.79
C LYS A 114 -5.55 22.27 10.04
N GLU A 115 -5.04 21.92 11.23
CA GLU A 115 -5.39 22.58 12.48
C GLU A 115 -4.89 24.03 12.56
N ARG A 116 -3.66 24.29 12.10
CA ARG A 116 -3.09 25.66 12.07
C ARG A 116 -3.84 26.60 11.12
N LEU A 117 -4.30 26.11 9.98
CA LEU A 117 -5.09 26.91 9.02
C LEU A 117 -6.50 27.22 9.55
N ASN A 118 -7.08 26.34 10.36
CA ASN A 118 -8.42 26.50 10.90
C ASN A 118 -8.48 27.34 12.19
N GLY A 119 -7.34 27.64 12.81
CA GLY A 119 -7.24 28.39 14.08
C GLY A 119 -7.10 29.92 13.96
N THR A 120 -7.24 30.51 12.77
CA THR A 120 -7.16 31.98 12.57
C THR A 120 -8.55 32.60 12.38
N LYS A 121 -9.49 32.30 13.28
CA LYS A 121 -10.75 33.04 13.39
C LYS A 121 -10.75 33.90 14.64
#